data_AF-A0A2J6HTY0-F1
#
_entry.id   AF-A0A2J6HTY0-F1
#
_cell.length_a   1.000
_cell.length_b   1.000
_cell.length_c   1.000
_cell.angle_alpha   90.00
_cell.angle_beta   90.00
_cell.angle_gamma   90.00
#
_symmetry.space_group_name_H-M   'P 1'
#
loop_
_entity.id
_entity.type
_entity.pdbx_description
1 polymer ?
#
loop_
_entity_poly.entity_id
_entity_poly.type
_entity_poly.pdbx_seq_one_letter_code
_entity_poly.pdbx_strand_id
1 'polypeptide(L)'
;ISIIAQWKIYEKAGKPGWAVLIPFYNIIVLLEIVGKPIWWIFLFLIPLVNIVFGIWTTNLLSKSFGKDEAFTIGLILLGFVFYPILGFGSAKYMGPAGQQPELNG
;
A
#
# COMPACT_ATOMS: atom_id res chain seq x y z
N ILE A 1 -12.20 -4.59 5.60
CA ILE A 1 -11.33 -3.38 5.55
C ILE A 1 -12.09 -2.30 4.79
N SER A 2 -12.06 -1.04 5.24
CA SER A 2 -12.89 0.03 4.66
C SER A 2 -12.47 0.32 3.20
N ILE A 3 -13.30 -0.08 2.24
CA ILE A 3 -13.12 0.18 0.80
C ILE A 3 -12.90 1.67 0.56
N ILE A 4 -13.61 2.52 1.30
CA ILE A 4 -13.52 3.98 1.20
C ILE A 4 -12.14 4.48 1.66
N ALA A 5 -11.56 3.89 2.72
CA ALA A 5 -10.22 4.25 3.15
C ALA A 5 -9.16 3.90 2.10
N GLN A 6 -9.25 2.72 1.50
CA GLN A 6 -8.33 2.33 0.42
C GLN A 6 -8.50 3.22 -0.81
N TRP A 7 -9.74 3.55 -1.17
CA TRP A 7 -10.03 4.49 -2.25
C TRP A 7 -9.30 5.83 -2.02
N LYS A 8 -9.36 6.39 -0.81
CA LYS A 8 -8.63 7.62 -0.47
C LYS A 8 -7.12 7.47 -0.48
N ILE A 9 -6.58 6.33 -0.04
CA ILE A 9 -5.14 6.05 -0.14
C ILE A 9 -4.69 6.10 -1.61
N TYR A 10 -5.49 5.56 -2.52
CA TYR A 10 -5.16 5.49 -3.95
C TYR A 10 -5.22 6.86 -4.59
N GLU A 11 -6.27 7.65 -4.27
CA GLU A 11 -6.35 9.05 -4.70
C GLU A 11 -5.16 9.88 -4.20
N LYS A 12 -4.74 9.68 -2.94
CA LYS A 12 -3.55 10.35 -2.38
C LYS A 12 -2.26 9.98 -3.12
N ALA A 13 -2.17 8.79 -3.68
CA ALA A 13 -1.04 8.33 -4.49
C ALA A 13 -1.16 8.72 -5.97
N GLY A 14 -2.16 9.53 -6.34
CA GLY A 14 -2.39 9.95 -7.73
C GLY A 14 -2.93 8.82 -8.62
N LYS A 15 -3.52 7.79 -8.02
CA LYS A 15 -4.07 6.62 -8.71
C LYS A 15 -5.61 6.62 -8.66
N PRO A 16 -6.29 5.93 -9.60
CA PRO A 16 -7.74 5.85 -9.59
C PRO A 16 -8.24 5.12 -8.34
N GLY A 17 -8.98 5.83 -7.48
CA GLY A 17 -9.49 5.27 -6.24
C GLY A 17 -10.46 4.10 -6.43
N TRP A 18 -11.22 4.11 -7.54
CA TRP A 18 -12.14 3.01 -7.90
C TRP A 18 -11.42 1.69 -8.22
N ALA A 19 -10.10 1.70 -8.43
CA ALA A 19 -9.33 0.49 -8.71
C ALA A 19 -9.49 -0.57 -7.60
N VAL A 20 -9.76 -0.15 -6.36
CA VAL A 20 -9.99 -1.03 -5.21
C VAL A 20 -11.19 -1.98 -5.39
N LEU A 21 -12.12 -1.65 -6.30
CA LEU A 21 -13.32 -2.45 -6.57
C LEU A 21 -13.06 -3.65 -7.48
N ILE A 22 -12.02 -3.60 -8.31
CA ILE A 22 -11.70 -4.66 -9.28
C ILE A 22 -10.52 -5.48 -8.73
N PRO A 23 -10.70 -6.78 -8.38
CA PRO A 23 -9.69 -7.54 -7.63
C PRO A 23 -8.27 -7.53 -8.24
N PHE A 24 -8.15 -7.83 -9.54
CA PHE A 24 -6.85 -7.87 -10.20
C PHE A 24 -6.26 -6.48 -10.43
N TYR A 25 -7.09 -5.53 -10.87
CA TYR A 25 -6.65 -4.15 -11.11
C TYR A 25 -6.24 -3.46 -9.80
N ASN A 26 -6.92 -3.77 -8.70
CA ASN A 26 -6.56 -3.35 -7.35
C ASN A 26 -5.10 -3.70 -7.02
N ILE A 27 -4.70 -4.96 -7.25
CA ILE A 27 -3.33 -5.42 -6.99
C ILE A 27 -2.34 -4.72 -7.91
N ILE A 28 -2.66 -4.57 -9.21
CA ILE A 28 -1.78 -3.87 -10.16
C ILE A 28 -1.52 -2.44 -9.70
N VAL A 29 -2.58 -1.69 -9.37
CA VAL A 29 -2.46 -0.31 -8.91
C VAL A 29 -1.74 -0.23 -7.56
N LEU A 30 -1.99 -1.17 -6.64
CA LEU A 30 -1.25 -1.25 -5.38
C LEU A 30 0.25 -1.43 -5.63
N LEU A 31 0.63 -2.34 -6.53
CA LEU A 31 2.01 -2.59 -6.91
C LEU A 31 2.66 -1.34 -7.52
N GLU A 32 1.92 -0.57 -8.32
CA GLU A 32 2.40 0.73 -8.82
C GLU A 32 2.62 1.76 -7.70
N ILE A 33 1.71 1.83 -6.72
CA ILE A 33 1.84 2.72 -5.54
C ILE A 33 3.05 2.34 -4.68
N VAL A 34 3.38 1.05 -4.59
CA VAL A 34 4.53 0.59 -3.80
C VAL A 34 5.81 0.41 -4.62
N GLY A 35 5.76 0.63 -5.94
CA GLY A 35 6.92 0.57 -6.85
C GLY A 35 7.43 -0.83 -7.09
N LYS A 36 6.53 -1.81 -7.16
CA LYS A 36 6.85 -3.20 -7.43
C LYS A 36 6.39 -3.61 -8.83
N PRO A 37 7.13 -4.52 -9.48
CA PRO A 37 6.79 -4.93 -10.84
C PRO A 37 5.49 -5.73 -10.86
N ILE A 38 4.71 -5.56 -11.93
CA ILE A 38 3.37 -6.16 -12.08
C ILE A 38 3.39 -7.70 -11.97
N TRP A 39 4.51 -8.35 -12.32
CA TRP A 39 4.65 -9.81 -12.20
C TRP A 39 4.44 -10.34 -10.76
N TRP A 40 4.57 -9.48 -9.74
CA TRP A 40 4.23 -9.83 -8.35
C TRP A 40 2.77 -10.30 -8.20
N ILE A 41 1.87 -9.97 -9.12
CA ILE A 41 0.49 -10.47 -9.12
C ILE A 41 0.42 -12.01 -9.06
N PHE A 42 1.36 -12.72 -9.70
CA PHE A 42 1.40 -14.19 -9.66
C PHE A 42 1.77 -14.72 -8.27
N LEU A 43 2.57 -13.98 -7.51
CA LEU A 43 2.95 -14.35 -6.13
C LEU A 43 1.75 -14.29 -5.19
N PHE A 44 0.80 -13.39 -5.45
CA PHE A 44 -0.47 -13.30 -4.70
C PHE A 44 -1.43 -14.46 -4.99
N LEU A 45 -1.22 -15.23 -6.06
CA LEU A 45 -2.04 -16.41 -6.39
C LEU A 45 -1.56 -17.69 -5.71
N ILE A 46 -0.31 -17.72 -5.23
CA ILE A 46 0.28 -18.90 -4.59
C ILE A 46 -0.10 -18.87 -3.10
N PRO A 47 -0.78 -19.92 -2.57
CA PRO A 47 -1.10 -20.01 -1.15
C PRO A 47 0.14 -19.90 -0.27
N LEU A 48 0.02 -19.27 0.91
CA LEU A 48 1.09 -18.97 1.88
C LEU A 48 2.09 -17.91 1.40
N VAL A 49 2.54 -17.98 0.15
CA VAL A 49 3.40 -16.93 -0.45
C VAL A 49 2.65 -15.60 -0.48
N ASN A 50 1.36 -15.62 -0.80
CA ASN A 50 0.50 -14.44 -0.79
C ASN A 50 0.44 -13.73 0.58
N ILE A 51 0.57 -14.45 1.69
CA ILE A 51 0.58 -13.87 3.05
C ILE A 51 1.87 -13.08 3.26
N VAL A 52 3.02 -13.69 2.96
CA VAL A 52 4.34 -13.05 3.11
C VAL A 52 4.42 -11.80 2.23
N PHE A 53 4.02 -11.92 0.97
CA PHE A 53 4.01 -10.79 0.03
C PHE A 53 2.94 -9.75 0.36
N GLY A 54 1.82 -10.14 0.97
CA GLY A 54 0.81 -9.23 1.49
C GLY A 54 1.33 -8.37 2.64
N ILE A 55 2.02 -8.99 3.61
CA ILE A 55 2.69 -8.28 4.71
C ILE A 55 3.76 -7.34 4.15
N TRP A 56 4.58 -7.82 3.22
CA TRP A 56 5.64 -7.02 2.62
C TRP A 56 5.08 -5.84 1.83
N THR A 57 4.07 -6.04 1.00
CA THR A 57 3.40 -4.97 0.24
C THR A 57 2.74 -3.96 1.18
N THR A 58 2.15 -4.41 2.29
CA THR A 58 1.60 -3.51 3.31
C THR A 58 2.69 -2.68 3.98
N ASN A 59 3.85 -3.26 4.26
CA ASN A 59 5.00 -2.51 4.77
C ASN A 59 5.48 -1.46 3.77
N LEU A 60 5.57 -1.82 2.49
CA LEU A 60 5.98 -0.87 1.45
C LEU A 60 4.95 0.24 1.27
N LEU A 61 3.65 -0.07 1.38
CA LEU A 61 2.59 0.94 1.39
C LEU A 61 2.78 1.89 2.57
N SER A 62 3.00 1.37 3.78
CA SER A 62 3.31 2.18 4.98
C SER A 62 4.47 3.15 4.70
N LYS A 63 5.59 2.63 4.17
CA LYS A 63 6.78 3.42 3.82
C LYS A 63 6.51 4.45 2.73
N SER A 64 5.70 4.13 1.72
CA SER A 64 5.27 5.09 0.69
C SER A 64 4.54 6.31 1.25
N PHE A 65 4.07 6.27 2.50
CA PHE A 65 3.42 7.38 3.20
C PHE A 65 4.24 7.91 4.39
N GLY A 66 5.52 7.53 4.47
CA GLY A 66 6.45 7.98 5.51
C GLY A 66 6.16 7.41 6.89
N LYS A 67 5.61 6.20 6.92
CA LYS A 67 5.31 5.48 8.16
C LYS A 67 6.32 4.35 8.38
N ASP A 68 6.50 4.00 9.64
CA ASP A 68 7.45 3.01 10.12
C ASP A 68 6.83 1.60 10.22
N GLU A 69 7.64 0.64 10.67
CA GLU A 69 7.22 -0.74 10.89
C GLU A 69 6.15 -0.86 11.98
N ALA A 70 6.14 0.02 12.99
CA ALA A 70 5.10 0.04 14.02
C ALA A 70 3.73 0.37 13.42
N PHE A 71 3.67 1.35 12.52
CA PHE A 71 2.45 1.65 11.77
C PHE A 71 2.06 0.49 10.84
N THR A 72 3.02 -0.21 10.24
CA THR A 72 2.76 -1.42 9.44
C THR A 72 2.09 -2.52 10.29
N ILE A 73 2.58 -2.75 11.50
CA ILE A 73 1.96 -3.71 12.44
C ILE A 73 0.52 -3.27 12.76
N GLY A 74 0.30 -1.97 12.95
CA GLY A 74 -1.04 -1.39 13.11
C GLY A 74 -1.95 -1.62 11.90
N LEU A 75 -1.44 -1.48 10.67
CA LEU A 75 -2.19 -1.79 9.44
C LEU A 75 -2.60 -3.26 9.35
N ILE A 76 -1.74 -4.17 9.80
CA ILE A 76 -1.99 -5.62 9.73
C ILE A 76 -2.95 -6.08 10.82
N LEU A 77 -2.71 -5.69 12.08
CA LEU A 77 -3.49 -6.17 13.24
C LEU A 77 -4.77 -5.36 13.47
N LEU A 78 -4.73 -4.06 13.20
CA LEU A 78 -5.80 -3.09 13.48
C LEU A 78 -6.17 -2.29 12.23
N GLY A 79 -6.19 -2.94 11.06
CA GLY A 79 -6.41 -2.28 9.78
C GLY A 79 -7.70 -1.46 9.69
N PHE A 80 -8.76 -1.82 10.44
CA PHE A 80 -10.00 -1.04 10.49
C PHE A 80 -9.82 0.37 11.06
N VAL A 81 -8.75 0.62 11.84
CA VAL A 81 -8.36 1.95 12.36
C VAL A 81 -7.26 2.57 11.49
N PHE A 82 -6.21 1.80 11.19
CA PHE A 82 -5.01 2.33 10.55
C PHE A 82 -5.19 2.66 9.07
N TYR A 83 -6.00 1.90 8.33
CA TYR A 83 -6.30 2.25 6.93
C TYR A 83 -7.06 3.60 6.83
N PRO A 84 -8.11 3.87 7.64
CA PRO A 84 -8.71 5.21 7.69
C PRO A 84 -7.74 6.32 8.10
N ILE A 85 -6.86 6.09 9.07
CA ILE A 85 -5.83 7.09 9.46
C ILE A 85 -4.92 7.41 8.27
N LEU A 86 -4.49 6.39 7.51
CA LEU A 86 -3.66 6.58 6.33
C LEU A 86 -4.42 7.29 5.21
N GLY A 87 -5.66 6.88 4.95
CA GLY A 87 -6.51 7.38 3.86
C GLY A 87 -7.07 8.78 4.09
N PHE A 88 -7.56 9.11 5.28
CA PHE A 88 -8.22 10.38 5.59
C PHE A 88 -7.38 11.31 6.46
N GLY A 89 -6.36 10.80 7.16
CA GLY A 89 -5.47 11.62 7.97
C GLY A 89 -4.52 12.49 7.16
N SER A 90 -3.57 13.14 7.83
CA SER A 90 -2.62 14.08 7.22
C SER A 90 -1.48 13.44 6.41
N ALA A 91 -1.39 12.10 6.38
CA ALA A 91 -0.34 11.40 5.65
C ALA A 91 -0.40 11.72 4.14
N LYS A 92 0.76 12.09 3.58
CA LYS A 92 0.95 12.37 2.16
C LYS A 92 1.72 11.23 1.52
N TYR A 93 1.40 10.92 0.27
CA TYR A 93 2.18 9.96 -0.50
C TYR A 93 3.54 10.58 -0.85
N MET A 94 4.62 9.88 -0.52
CA MET A 94 6.01 10.32 -0.70
C MET A 94 6.71 9.61 -1.86
N GLY A 95 6.00 8.75 -2.58
CA GLY A 95 6.56 7.94 -3.65
C GLY A 95 6.79 6.49 -3.25
N PRO A 96 7.19 5.64 -4.20
CA PRO A 96 7.22 4.20 -4.01
C PRO A 96 8.22 3.76 -2.92
N ALA A 97 7.76 2.92 -1.99
CA ALA A 97 8.53 2.42 -0.84
C ALA A 97 9.16 3.53 0.03
N GLY A 98 8.65 4.76 -0.07
CA GLY A 98 9.21 5.92 0.63
C GLY A 98 10.60 6.31 0.11
N GLN A 99 10.88 6.08 -1.19
CA GLN A 99 12.12 6.48 -1.86
C GLN A 99 12.60 7.84 -1.30
N GLN A 100 13.61 7.77 -0.43
CA GLN A 100 14.45 8.92 -0.15
C GLN A 100 15.18 9.18 -1.47
N PRO A 101 15.13 10.39 -2.04
CA PRO A 101 16.08 10.75 -3.07
C PRO A 101 17.46 10.46 -2.48
N GLU A 102 18.22 9.67 -3.23
CA GLU A 102 19.60 9.35 -2.96
C GLU A 102 20.27 10.63 -2.43
N LEU A 103 20.73 10.57 -1.18
CA LEU A 103 21.58 11.60 -0.63
C LEU A 103 22.82 11.64 -1.52
N ASN A 104 22.85 12.59 -2.45
CA ASN A 104 24.04 12.99 -3.16
C ASN A 104 25.11 13.33 -2.10
N GLY A 105 26.08 12.43 -1.95
CA GLY A 105 27.27 12.54 -1.12
C GLY A 105 28.26 11.47 -1.53
#